data_AF-A0A520J1T4-F1
#
_entry.id   AF-A0A520J1T4-F1
#
_cell.length_a   1.000
_cell.length_b   1.000
_cell.length_c   1.000
_cell.angle_alpha   90.00
_cell.angle_beta   90.00
_cell.angle_gamma   90.00
#
_symmetry.space_group_name_H-M   'P 1'
#
loop_
_entity.id
_entity.type
_entity.pdbx_description
1 polymer ?
#
loop_
_entity_poly.entity_id
_entity_poly.type
_entity_poly.pdbx_seq_one_letter_code
_entity_poly.pdbx_strand_id
1 'polypeptide(L)'
;MEATTLVGKEKNANRLINVVSVAIPVVVALILGIRQKFDLGSWTTYLPHINGVINSLTSVLLVVGYYFIRQKNVAAHRTAMLAAFTLGSLFLVNYVLYHISNESTPFGGEGWVRPVYYFLLISHIALSVV
;
A
#
# COMPACT_ATOMS: atom_id res chain seq x y z
N MET A 1 12.04 -19.67 32.33
CA MET A 1 10.74 -19.90 31.65
C MET A 1 10.24 -18.67 30.90
N GLU A 2 10.45 -17.44 31.40
CA GLU A 2 10.00 -16.20 30.74
C GLU A 2 10.77 -15.85 29.45
N ALA A 3 12.09 -16.05 29.41
CA ALA A 3 12.87 -15.82 28.17
C ALA A 3 12.45 -16.75 27.01
N THR A 4 12.05 -17.98 27.32
CA THR A 4 11.63 -18.98 26.33
C THR A 4 10.26 -18.64 25.71
N THR A 5 9.37 -18.00 26.47
CA THR A 5 8.06 -17.56 25.98
C THR A 5 8.17 -16.30 25.12
N LEU A 6 9.06 -15.36 25.47
CA LEU A 6 9.33 -14.16 24.67
C LEU A 6 9.95 -14.50 23.31
N VAL A 7 10.98 -15.37 23.30
CA VAL A 7 11.61 -15.85 22.05
C VAL A 7 10.61 -16.61 21.16
N GLY A 8 9.73 -17.42 21.75
CA GLY A 8 8.65 -18.09 21.01
C GLY A 8 7.64 -17.10 20.40
N LYS A 9 7.30 -16.03 21.13
CA LYS A 9 6.37 -14.98 20.67
C LYS A 9 6.97 -14.14 19.53
N GLU A 10 8.25 -13.77 19.63
CA GLU A 10 8.98 -13.07 18.57
C GLU A 10 9.06 -13.90 17.29
N LYS A 11 9.39 -15.20 17.40
CA LYS A 11 9.44 -16.12 16.25
C LYS A 11 8.08 -16.23 15.55
N ASN A 12 6.98 -16.30 16.32
CA ASN A 12 5.63 -16.33 15.77
C ASN A 12 5.24 -15.01 15.09
N ALA A 13 5.61 -13.86 15.67
CA ALA A 13 5.36 -12.55 15.09
C ALA A 13 6.12 -12.36 13.77
N ASN A 14 7.42 -12.69 13.73
CA ASN A 14 8.23 -12.61 12.51
C ASN A 14 7.71 -13.54 11.42
N ARG A 15 7.24 -14.74 11.80
CA ARG A 15 6.59 -15.66 10.86
C ARG A 15 5.30 -15.07 10.31
N LEU A 16 4.46 -14.46 11.15
CA LEU A 16 3.23 -13.81 10.72
C LEU A 16 3.53 -12.66 9.76
N ILE A 17 4.48 -11.78 10.09
CA ILE A 17 4.90 -10.67 9.25
C ILE A 17 5.37 -11.19 7.88
N ASN A 18 6.28 -12.17 7.86
CA ASN A 18 6.76 -12.74 6.60
C ASN A 18 5.64 -13.36 5.75
N VAL A 19 4.70 -14.06 6.38
CA VAL A 19 3.54 -14.64 5.69
C VAL A 19 2.67 -13.54 5.10
N VAL A 20 2.33 -12.51 5.87
CA VAL A 20 1.48 -11.40 5.42
C VAL A 20 2.16 -10.59 4.31
N SER A 21 3.46 -10.31 4.44
CA SER A 21 4.27 -9.58 3.46
C SER A 21 4.33 -10.27 2.10
N VAL A 22 4.29 -11.60 2.05
CA VAL A 22 4.24 -12.35 0.78
C VAL A 22 2.80 -12.56 0.31
N ALA A 23 1.88 -12.85 1.23
CA ALA A 23 0.50 -13.16 0.90
C ALA A 23 -0.23 -11.96 0.26
N ILE A 24 -0.04 -10.75 0.78
CA ILE A 24 -0.73 -9.56 0.28
C ILE A 24 -0.41 -9.30 -1.21
N PRO A 25 0.87 -9.16 -1.64
CA PRO A 25 1.19 -8.95 -3.05
C PRO A 25 0.69 -10.09 -3.95
N VAL A 26 0.78 -11.34 -3.49
CA VAL A 26 0.30 -12.50 -4.26
C VAL A 26 -1.21 -12.43 -4.48
N VAL A 27 -1.98 -12.15 -3.41
CA VAL A 27 -3.44 -12.01 -3.51
C VAL A 27 -3.80 -10.86 -4.44
N VAL A 28 -3.15 -9.71 -4.32
CA VAL A 28 -3.37 -8.56 -5.21
C VAL A 28 -3.07 -8.94 -6.67
N ALA A 29 -1.94 -9.59 -6.95
CA ALA A 29 -1.57 -10.02 -8.30
C ALA A 29 -2.59 -10.99 -8.91
N LEU A 30 -3.11 -11.94 -8.12
CA LEU A 30 -4.17 -12.86 -8.55
C LEU A 30 -5.46 -12.10 -8.88
N ILE A 31 -5.86 -11.16 -8.03
CA ILE A 31 -7.07 -10.34 -8.23
C ILE A 31 -6.97 -9.52 -9.53
N LEU A 32 -5.81 -8.91 -9.79
CA LEU A 32 -5.57 -8.15 -11.01
C LEU A 32 -5.66 -9.01 -12.28
N GLY A 33 -5.40 -10.32 -12.17
CA GLY A 33 -5.54 -11.28 -13.27
C GLY A 33 -6.99 -11.71 -13.57
N ILE A 34 -7.95 -11.43 -12.68
CA ILE A 34 -9.35 -11.81 -12.88
C ILE A 34 -10.01 -10.86 -13.90
N ARG A 35 -10.56 -11.46 -14.97
CA ARG A 35 -11.26 -10.74 -16.05
C ARG A 35 -12.71 -10.40 -15.73
N GLN A 36 -13.39 -11.18 -14.88
CA GLN A 36 -14.77 -10.87 -14.48
C GLN A 36 -14.76 -9.70 -13.49
N LYS A 37 -15.35 -8.56 -13.88
CA LYS A 37 -15.54 -7.40 -13.01
C LYS A 37 -16.96 -7.40 -12.46
N PHE A 38 -17.10 -6.99 -11.20
CA PHE A 38 -18.38 -6.86 -10.52
C PHE A 38 -18.90 -5.44 -10.67
N ASP A 39 -20.15 -5.30 -11.13
CA ASP A 39 -20.79 -3.99 -11.16
C ASP A 39 -21.22 -3.60 -9.73
N LEU A 40 -20.41 -2.74 -9.10
CA LEU A 40 -20.67 -2.18 -7.78
C LEU A 40 -21.27 -0.77 -7.85
N GLY A 41 -21.51 -0.24 -9.06
CA GLY A 41 -21.99 1.12 -9.31
C GLY A 41 -20.91 2.13 -9.69
N SER A 42 -21.35 3.22 -10.30
CA SER A 42 -20.50 4.27 -10.91
C SER A 42 -19.64 5.07 -9.92
N TRP A 43 -19.97 5.03 -8.62
CA TRP A 43 -19.19 5.69 -7.58
C TRP A 43 -17.77 5.10 -7.46
N THR A 44 -17.57 3.87 -7.91
CA THR A 44 -16.27 3.18 -7.89
C THR A 44 -15.22 3.85 -8.78
N THR A 45 -15.64 4.64 -9.78
CA THR A 45 -14.75 5.44 -10.63
C THR A 45 -13.98 6.53 -9.86
N TYR A 46 -14.46 6.94 -8.68
CA TYR A 46 -13.77 7.92 -7.83
C TYR A 46 -12.70 7.30 -6.92
N LEU A 47 -12.67 5.96 -6.78
CA LEU A 47 -11.72 5.27 -5.90
C LEU A 47 -10.25 5.53 -6.24
N PRO A 48 -9.82 5.65 -7.50
CA PRO A 48 -8.45 6.05 -7.84
C PRO A 48 -8.06 7.44 -7.30
N HIS A 49 -8.99 8.40 -7.28
CA HIS A 49 -8.73 9.73 -6.71
C HIS A 49 -8.56 9.65 -5.19
N ILE A 50 -9.43 8.87 -4.52
CA ILE A 50 -9.32 8.61 -3.07
C ILE A 50 -7.99 7.92 -2.76
N ASN A 51 -7.59 6.92 -3.57
CA ASN A 51 -6.29 6.26 -3.46
C ASN A 51 -5.13 7.24 -3.59
N GLY A 52 -5.19 8.17 -4.55
CA GLY A 52 -4.18 9.22 -4.71
C GLY A 52 -4.06 10.11 -3.47
N VAL A 53 -5.18 10.50 -2.87
CA VAL A 53 -5.19 11.31 -1.63
C VAL A 53 -4.62 10.53 -0.45
N ILE A 54 -5.06 9.28 -0.24
CA ILE A 54 -4.57 8.42 0.86
C ILE A 54 -3.06 8.20 0.73
N ASN A 55 -2.55 7.92 -0.47
CA ASN A 55 -1.12 7.72 -0.68
C ASN A 55 -0.31 9.01 -0.50
N SER A 56 -0.86 10.15 -0.91
CA SER A 56 -0.23 11.45 -0.68
C SER A 56 -0.10 11.75 0.81
N LEU A 57 -1.17 11.53 1.59
CA LEU A 57 -1.15 11.67 3.05
C LEU A 57 -0.18 10.68 3.70
N THR A 58 -0.15 9.44 3.23
CA THR A 58 0.79 8.41 3.71
C THR A 58 2.24 8.87 3.50
N SER A 59 2.57 9.40 2.32
CA SER A 59 3.91 9.95 2.02
C SER A 59 4.28 11.08 2.98
N VAL A 60 3.35 12.02 3.24
CA VAL A 60 3.57 13.09 4.23
C VAL A 60 3.84 12.53 5.62
N LEU A 61 3.05 11.54 6.07
CA LEU A 61 3.26 10.90 7.38
C LEU A 61 4.62 10.20 7.47
N LEU A 62 5.08 9.56 6.40
CA LEU A 62 6.41 8.93 6.37
C LEU A 62 7.52 9.98 6.48
N VAL A 63 7.41 11.11 5.77
CA VAL A 63 8.36 12.23 5.88
C VAL A 63 8.35 12.83 7.30
N VAL A 64 7.17 13.02 7.89
CA VAL A 64 7.01 13.49 9.27
C VAL A 64 7.60 12.47 10.27
N GLY A 65 7.36 11.19 10.06
CA GLY A 65 7.95 10.11 10.85
C GLY A 65 9.47 10.09 10.77
N TYR A 66 10.04 10.33 9.59
CA TYR A 66 11.48 10.49 9.39
C TYR A 66 12.02 11.72 10.13
N TYR A 67 11.31 12.85 10.06
CA TYR A 67 11.68 14.07 10.80
C TYR A 67 11.73 13.84 12.32
N PHE A 68 10.77 13.12 12.89
CA PHE A 68 10.74 12.85 14.33
C PHE A 68 11.83 11.88 14.80
N ILE A 69 12.14 10.83 14.02
CA ILE A 69 13.22 9.91 14.41
C ILE A 69 14.60 10.57 14.35
N ARG A 70 14.80 11.52 13.41
CA ARG A 70 16.02 12.34 13.35
C ARG A 70 16.21 13.21 14.60
N GLN A 71 15.12 13.60 15.25
CA GLN A 71 15.12 14.31 16.54
C GLN A 71 15.14 13.36 17.75
N LYS A 72 15.28 12.05 17.54
CA LYS A 72 15.19 11.01 18.58
C LYS A 72 13.84 10.97 19.31
N ASN A 73 12.80 11.59 18.75
CA ASN A 73 11.45 11.51 19.30
C ASN A 73 10.75 10.22 18.81
N VAL A 74 11.05 9.12 19.48
CA VAL A 74 10.56 7.78 19.13
C VAL A 74 9.04 7.67 19.26
N ALA A 75 8.44 8.35 20.24
CA ALA A 75 7.00 8.32 20.45
C ALA A 75 6.24 8.93 19.26
N ALA A 76 6.64 10.14 18.83
CA ALA A 76 6.02 10.80 17.68
C ALA A 76 6.27 10.05 16.37
N HIS A 77 7.48 9.50 16.18
CA HIS A 77 7.79 8.62 15.07
C HIS A 77 6.86 7.40 15.01
N ARG A 78 6.68 6.71 16.14
CA ARG A 78 5.81 5.51 16.22
C ARG A 78 4.36 5.86 15.88
N THR A 79 3.84 6.98 16.38
CA THR A 79 2.49 7.44 16.04
C THR A 79 2.35 7.74 14.56
N ALA A 80 3.32 8.41 13.95
CA ALA A 80 3.33 8.67 12.50
C ALA A 80 3.36 7.36 11.69
N MET A 81 4.17 6.39 12.09
CA MET A 81 4.25 5.08 11.44
C MET A 81 2.96 4.27 11.56
N LEU A 82 2.30 4.29 12.73
CA LEU A 82 1.00 3.63 12.91
C LEU A 82 -0.11 4.28 12.07
N ALA A 83 -0.10 5.62 11.98
CA ALA A 83 -1.03 6.35 11.12
C ALA A 83 -0.78 6.03 9.63
N ALA A 84 0.48 6.01 9.18
CA ALA A 84 0.86 5.64 7.82
C ALA A 84 0.45 4.19 7.50
N PHE A 85 0.68 3.25 8.41
CA PHE A 85 0.25 1.86 8.25
C PHE A 85 -1.27 1.72 8.15
N THR A 86 -2.02 2.51 8.93
CA THR A 86 -3.49 2.52 8.88
C THR A 86 -3.98 3.04 7.52
N LEU A 87 -3.42 4.15 7.04
CA LEU A 87 -3.74 4.67 5.71
C LEU A 87 -3.35 3.70 4.59
N GLY A 88 -2.19 3.06 4.67
CA GLY A 88 -1.76 2.03 3.71
C GLY A 88 -2.71 0.83 3.67
N SER A 89 -3.23 0.41 4.82
CA SER A 89 -4.24 -0.65 4.91
C SER A 89 -5.55 -0.24 4.23
N LEU A 90 -6.01 0.99 4.45
CA LEU A 90 -7.20 1.55 3.80
C LEU A 90 -7.00 1.69 2.28
N PHE A 91 -5.81 2.13 1.85
CA PHE A 91 -5.42 2.19 0.44
C PHE A 91 -5.54 0.80 -0.20
N LEU A 92 -5.01 -0.24 0.42
CA LEU A 92 -5.05 -1.59 -0.13
C LEU A 92 -6.48 -2.09 -0.34
N VAL A 93 -7.36 -1.90 0.65
CA VAL A 93 -8.78 -2.27 0.53
C VAL A 93 -9.45 -1.52 -0.61
N ASN A 94 -9.25 -0.20 -0.69
CA ASN A 94 -9.84 0.64 -1.73
C ASN A 94 -9.28 0.31 -3.14
N TYR A 95 -7.99 0.02 -3.23
CA TYR A 95 -7.31 -0.40 -4.45
C TYR A 95 -7.86 -1.72 -4.98
N VAL A 96 -8.02 -2.72 -4.11
CA VAL A 96 -8.62 -4.01 -4.49
C VAL A 96 -10.06 -3.81 -4.94
N LEU A 97 -10.85 -3.01 -4.20
CA LEU A 97 -12.25 -2.73 -4.52
C LEU A 97 -12.42 -2.11 -5.90
N TYR A 98 -11.56 -1.16 -6.27
CA TYR A 98 -11.54 -0.59 -7.62
C TYR A 98 -11.22 -1.65 -8.68
N HIS A 99 -10.17 -2.45 -8.48
CA HIS A 99 -9.71 -3.40 -9.51
C HIS A 99 -10.62 -4.62 -9.70
N ILE A 100 -11.46 -4.96 -8.72
CA ILE A 100 -12.49 -5.99 -8.91
C ILE A 100 -13.76 -5.45 -9.58
N SER A 101 -13.97 -4.12 -9.58
CA SER A 101 -15.20 -3.51 -10.10
C SER A 101 -15.03 -2.76 -11.42
N ASN A 102 -13.84 -2.26 -11.70
CA ASN A 102 -13.54 -1.46 -12.87
C ASN A 102 -12.49 -2.14 -13.75
N GLU A 103 -12.58 -1.86 -15.06
CA GLU A 103 -11.50 -2.19 -15.97
C GLU A 103 -10.31 -1.25 -15.76
N SER A 104 -9.11 -1.78 -15.95
CA SER A 104 -7.89 -0.97 -15.87
C SER A 104 -7.89 0.05 -17.01
N THR A 105 -7.89 1.34 -16.66
CA THR A 105 -7.82 2.43 -17.64
C THR A 105 -6.38 2.60 -18.14
N PRO A 106 -6.10 2.40 -19.43
CA PRO A 106 -4.77 2.65 -19.97
C PRO A 106 -4.48 4.15 -20.01
N PHE A 107 -3.20 4.51 -19.90
CA PHE A 107 -2.78 5.89 -20.05
C PHE A 107 -2.91 6.34 -21.51
N GLY A 108 -3.79 7.33 -21.77
CA GLY A 108 -4.11 7.83 -23.11
C GLY A 108 -3.22 8.98 -23.62
N GLY A 109 -2.21 9.42 -22.85
CA GLY A 109 -1.33 10.51 -23.26
C GLY A 109 -0.25 10.08 -24.26
N GLU A 110 0.12 10.99 -25.18
CA GLU A 110 1.15 10.78 -26.20
C GLU A 110 2.43 11.58 -25.95
N GLY A 111 3.49 11.29 -26.72
CA GLY A 111 4.77 11.99 -26.65
C GLY A 111 5.58 11.70 -25.38
N TRP A 112 6.34 12.69 -24.90
CA TRP A 112 7.27 12.56 -23.77
C TRP A 112 6.61 12.27 -22.42
N VAL A 113 5.33 12.57 -22.26
CA VAL A 113 4.61 12.31 -20.99
C VAL A 113 4.40 10.82 -20.74
N ARG A 114 4.22 10.03 -21.81
CA ARG A 114 3.99 8.58 -21.72
C ARG A 114 5.14 7.80 -21.06
N PRO A 115 6.41 7.92 -21.48
CA PRO A 115 7.51 7.22 -20.81
C PRO A 115 7.71 7.70 -19.37
N VAL A 116 7.53 8.98 -19.07
CA VAL A 116 7.61 9.52 -17.70
C VAL A 116 6.52 8.91 -16.81
N TYR A 117 5.28 8.86 -17.30
CA TYR A 117 4.17 8.24 -16.60
C TYR A 117 4.46 6.77 -16.26
N TYR A 118 4.85 5.97 -17.26
CA TYR A 118 5.13 4.55 -17.02
C TYR A 118 6.37 4.33 -16.15
N PHE A 119 7.40 5.18 -16.25
CA PHE A 119 8.55 5.12 -15.34
C PHE A 119 8.13 5.33 -13.89
N LEU A 120 7.34 6.38 -13.61
CA LEU A 120 6.82 6.64 -12.26
C LEU A 120 5.90 5.53 -11.77
N LEU A 121 4.99 5.03 -12.63
CA LEU A 121 4.04 3.99 -12.26
C LEU A 121 4.75 2.66 -11.96
N ILE A 122 5.65 2.22 -12.85
CA ILE A 122 6.38 0.95 -12.69
C ILE A 122 7.31 1.03 -11.48
N SER A 123 8.07 2.12 -11.33
CA SER A 123 8.97 2.29 -10.18
C SER A 123 8.20 2.31 -8.86
N HIS A 124 7.06 2.99 -8.81
CA HIS A 124 6.18 2.99 -7.64
C HIS A 124 5.69 1.59 -7.27
N ILE A 125 5.19 0.81 -8.24
CA ILE A 125 4.70 -0.56 -7.99
C ILE A 125 5.85 -1.46 -7.51
N ALA A 126 6.99 -1.42 -8.19
CA ALA A 126 8.15 -2.23 -7.84
C ALA A 126 8.67 -1.91 -6.43
N LEU A 127 8.78 -0.63 -6.09
CA LEU A 127 9.20 -0.17 -4.76
C LEU A 127 8.16 -0.43 -3.67
N SER A 128 6.89 -0.60 -4.01
CA SER A 128 5.84 -0.93 -3.04
C SER A 128 5.84 -2.41 -2.64
N VAL A 129 6.50 -3.27 -3.42
CA VAL A 129 6.58 -4.72 -3.16
C VAL A 129 7.73 -5.09 -2.20
N VAL A 130 8.80 -4.27 -2.16
CA VAL A 130 10.04 -4.52 -1.40
C VAL A 130 10.11 -3.62 -0.17
#